data_AF-A0A7Y2AAU3-F1
#
_entry.id   AF-A0A7Y2AAU3-F1
#
_cell.length_a   1.000
_cell.length_b   1.000
_cell.length_c   1.000
_cell.angle_alpha   90.00
_cell.angle_beta   90.00
_cell.angle_gamma   90.00
#
_symmetry.space_group_name_H-M   'P 1'
#
loop_
_entity.id
_entity.type
_entity.pdbx_description
1 polymer ?
#
loop_
_entity_poly.entity_id
_entity_poly.type
_entity_poly.pdbx_seq_one_letter_code
_entity_poly.pdbx_strand_id
1 'polypeptide(L)'
;MKQLDGTFTDLISIGQMKGKDFIPSHDLAMTDLLIDPDKITLSKENAIRYLRKETFILEEKEDGWYLACYDSVALGWIKLAGGKMKNHYPKAWMIRKRW
;
A
#
# COMPACT_ATOMS: atom_id res chain seq x y z
N MET A 1 -28.57 -4.51 -26.99
CA MET A 1 -27.15 -4.30 -26.64
C MET A 1 -26.86 -5.23 -25.47
N LYS A 2 -26.16 -6.35 -25.70
CA LYS A 2 -25.96 -7.38 -24.67
C LYS A 2 -25.18 -6.77 -23.50
N GLN A 3 -25.69 -6.95 -22.28
CA GLN A 3 -24.86 -6.79 -21.09
C GLN A 3 -23.72 -7.80 -21.20
N LEU A 4 -22.51 -7.33 -20.90
CA LEU A 4 -21.35 -8.19 -20.72
C LEU A 4 -21.26 -8.47 -19.22
N ASP A 5 -21.85 -9.58 -18.82
CA ASP A 5 -21.68 -10.29 -17.56
C ASP A 5 -20.31 -11.01 -17.54
N GLY A 6 -19.26 -10.26 -17.87
CA GLY A 6 -17.87 -10.69 -17.76
C GLY A 6 -17.31 -10.25 -16.41
N THR A 7 -17.01 -11.20 -15.53
CA THR A 7 -16.12 -10.97 -14.39
C THR A 7 -14.74 -10.61 -14.92
N PHE A 8 -14.46 -9.32 -15.06
CA PHE A 8 -13.12 -8.79 -15.31
C PHE A 8 -12.26 -9.05 -14.08
N THR A 9 -11.68 -10.26 -14.01
CA THR A 9 -10.85 -10.68 -12.87
C THR A 9 -9.35 -10.50 -13.16
N ASP A 10 -8.99 -10.11 -14.39
CA ASP A 10 -7.61 -10.11 -14.90
C ASP A 10 -7.02 -8.71 -15.15
N LEU A 11 -7.54 -7.66 -14.52
CA LEU A 11 -6.99 -6.30 -14.66
C LEU A 11 -6.28 -5.85 -13.38
N ILE A 12 -5.17 -5.15 -13.56
CA ILE A 12 -4.47 -4.46 -12.47
C ILE A 12 -5.41 -3.37 -11.94
N SER A 13 -5.87 -3.50 -10.69
CA SER A 13 -6.61 -2.43 -10.05
C SER A 13 -5.67 -1.24 -9.85
N ILE A 14 -6.07 -0.02 -10.17
CA ILE A 14 -5.28 1.19 -9.86
C ILE A 14 -5.61 1.78 -8.48
N GLY A 15 -6.81 1.53 -7.98
CA GLY A 15 -7.31 2.13 -6.74
C GLY A 15 -8.81 2.36 -6.78
N GLN A 16 -9.31 3.10 -5.79
CA GLN A 16 -10.72 3.46 -5.66
C GLN A 16 -10.88 4.89 -5.17
N MET A 17 -11.95 5.56 -5.60
CA MET A 17 -12.37 6.83 -5.03
C MET A 17 -13.17 6.59 -3.76
N LYS A 18 -12.80 7.26 -2.66
CA LYS A 18 -13.57 7.30 -1.42
C LYS A 18 -13.89 8.75 -1.08
N GLY A 19 -15.10 9.18 -1.46
CA GLY A 19 -15.45 10.59 -1.43
C GLY A 19 -14.59 11.37 -2.43
N LYS A 20 -13.83 12.35 -1.95
CA LYS A 20 -12.90 13.14 -2.77
C LYS A 20 -11.48 12.58 -2.83
N ASP A 21 -11.19 11.56 -2.01
CA ASP A 21 -9.86 10.99 -1.91
C ASP A 21 -9.70 9.82 -2.87
N PHE A 22 -8.58 9.79 -3.60
CA PHE A 22 -8.12 8.57 -4.27
C PHE A 22 -7.33 7.70 -3.30
N ILE A 23 -7.69 6.42 -3.25
CA ILE A 23 -7.00 5.38 -2.46
C ILE A 23 -6.33 4.43 -3.46
N PRO A 24 -4.99 4.47 -3.59
CA PRO A 24 -4.29 3.59 -4.52
C PRO A 24 -4.43 2.13 -4.07
N SER A 25 -4.53 1.23 -5.04
CA SER A 25 -4.63 -0.21 -4.80
C SER A 25 -3.28 -0.80 -4.38
N HIS A 26 -3.31 -1.95 -3.72
CA HIS A 26 -2.08 -2.70 -3.50
C HIS A 26 -1.46 -3.18 -4.83
N ASP A 27 -2.27 -3.61 -5.80
CA ASP A 27 -1.81 -4.05 -7.12
C ASP A 27 -0.94 -2.98 -7.80
N LEU A 28 -1.35 -1.71 -7.76
CA LEU A 28 -0.59 -0.59 -8.34
C LEU A 28 0.80 -0.46 -7.71
N ALA A 29 0.92 -0.66 -6.39
CA ALA A 29 2.22 -0.64 -5.70
C ALA A 29 3.15 -1.77 -6.15
N MET A 30 2.60 -2.85 -6.69
CA MET A 30 3.37 -4.01 -7.17
C MET A 30 3.74 -3.88 -8.66
N THR A 31 3.48 -2.73 -9.29
CA THR A 31 3.82 -2.48 -10.70
C THR A 31 4.96 -1.48 -10.86
N ASP A 32 5.59 -1.50 -12.03
CA ASP A 32 6.56 -0.47 -12.46
C ASP A 32 5.90 0.74 -13.14
N LEU A 33 4.57 0.89 -13.03
CA LEU A 33 3.83 1.98 -13.68
C LEU A 33 3.95 3.33 -12.95
N LEU A 34 4.47 3.33 -11.72
CA LEU A 34 4.63 4.53 -10.91
C LEU A 34 5.85 5.35 -11.36
N ILE A 35 5.62 6.61 -11.72
CA ILE A 35 6.68 7.56 -12.03
C ILE A 35 7.07 8.28 -10.74
N ASP A 36 8.30 8.03 -10.27
CA ASP A 36 8.93 8.66 -9.11
C ASP A 36 8.00 8.84 -7.88
N PRO A 37 7.42 7.76 -7.33
CA PRO A 37 6.55 7.89 -6.17
C PRO A 37 7.37 8.25 -4.93
N ASP A 38 6.75 8.98 -4.00
CA ASP A 38 7.30 9.18 -2.66
C ASP A 38 7.51 7.84 -1.97
N LYS A 39 8.77 7.51 -1.66
CA LYS A 39 9.16 6.20 -1.09
C LYS A 39 9.56 6.33 0.37
N ILE A 40 9.26 5.28 1.14
CA ILE A 40 9.82 5.08 2.47
C ILE A 40 10.53 3.73 2.50
N THR A 41 11.84 3.76 2.66
CA THR A 41 12.65 2.56 2.90
C THR A 41 12.50 2.13 4.36
N LEU A 42 11.94 0.95 4.58
CA LEU A 42 11.76 0.36 5.88
C LEU A 42 13.00 -0.44 6.29
N SER A 43 13.29 -0.46 7.60
CA SER A 43 14.16 -1.48 8.18
C SER A 43 13.50 -2.86 8.07
N LYS A 44 14.27 -3.93 8.27
CA LYS A 44 13.73 -5.29 8.29
C LYS A 44 12.62 -5.46 9.33
N GLU A 45 12.82 -4.89 10.52
CA GLU A 45 11.88 -4.91 11.63
C GLU A 45 10.58 -4.21 11.24
N ASN A 46 10.68 -3.01 10.66
CA ASN A 46 9.51 -2.26 10.23
C ASN A 46 8.82 -2.87 9.01
N ALA A 47 9.55 -3.54 8.11
CA ALA A 47 8.97 -4.30 7.01
C ALA A 47 8.13 -5.49 7.53
N ILE A 48 8.63 -6.23 8.52
CA ILE A 48 7.87 -7.31 9.16
C ILE A 48 6.63 -6.76 9.86
N ARG A 49 6.74 -5.64 10.60
CA ARG A 49 5.58 -4.96 11.21
C ARG A 49 4.57 -4.50 10.15
N TYR A 50 5.06 -3.95 9.04
CA TYR A 50 4.23 -3.55 7.90
C TYR A 50 3.44 -4.73 7.32
N LEU A 51 4.10 -5.86 7.03
CA LEU A 51 3.47 -7.08 6.50
C LEU A 51 2.51 -7.73 7.51
N ARG A 52 2.65 -7.43 8.80
CA ARG A 52 1.71 -7.83 9.87
C ARG A 52 0.53 -6.88 10.00
N LYS A 53 0.45 -5.87 9.12
CA LYS A 53 -0.55 -4.80 9.16
C LYS A 53 -0.50 -3.98 10.45
N GLU A 54 0.65 -3.95 11.12
CA GLU A 54 0.88 -3.15 12.33
C GLU A 54 1.20 -1.70 11.95
N THR A 55 1.06 -0.80 12.94
CA THR A 55 1.47 0.60 12.83
C THR A 55 2.75 0.85 13.62
N PHE A 56 3.53 1.83 13.17
CA PHE A 56 4.77 2.26 13.79
C PHE A 56 5.03 3.73 13.51
N ILE A 57 5.97 4.31 14.24
CA ILE A 57 6.34 5.72 14.10
C ILE A 57 7.25 5.85 12.87
N LEU A 58 6.91 6.80 12.03
CA LEU A 58 7.74 7.28 10.93
C LEU A 58 8.11 8.71 11.29
N GLU A 59 9.38 8.94 11.61
CA GLU A 59 9.88 10.25 12.00
C GLU A 59 10.01 11.16 10.77
N GLU A 60 9.76 12.45 10.96
CA GLU A 60 10.09 13.51 9.99
C GLU A 60 9.49 13.34 8.59
N LYS A 61 8.21 12.93 8.51
CA LYS A 61 7.47 12.83 7.24
C LYS A 61 6.19 13.66 7.26
N GLU A 62 5.89 14.26 6.11
CA GLU A 62 4.66 15.02 5.89
C GLU A 62 3.46 14.08 5.70
N ASP A 63 2.25 14.64 5.79
CA ASP A 63 1.03 13.90 5.47
C ASP A 63 0.99 13.59 3.96
N GLY A 64 0.70 12.34 3.60
CA GLY A 64 0.80 11.90 2.21
C GLY A 64 0.68 10.39 2.01
N TRP A 65 0.74 9.98 0.75
CA TRP A 65 0.83 8.58 0.34
C TRP A 65 2.27 8.22 0.02
N TYR A 66 2.77 7.15 0.62
CA TYR A 66 4.15 6.68 0.44
C TYR A 66 4.16 5.22 0.01
N LEU A 67 5.00 4.90 -0.97
CA LEU A 67 5.33 3.54 -1.34
C LEU A 67 6.33 2.98 -0.32
N ALA A 68 5.89 2.01 0.47
CA ALA A 68 6.76 1.30 1.41
C ALA A 68 7.67 0.34 0.65
N CYS A 69 8.97 0.43 0.88
CA CYS A 69 9.96 -0.45 0.27
C CYS A 69 10.83 -1.11 1.33
N TYR A 70 11.27 -2.33 1.09
CA TYR A 70 12.37 -2.97 1.81
C TYR A 70 13.37 -3.48 0.78
N ASP A 71 14.64 -3.12 0.93
CA ASP A 71 15.70 -3.50 0.00
C ASP A 71 15.35 -3.23 -1.47
N SER A 72 14.86 -2.01 -1.74
CA SER A 72 14.37 -1.55 -3.06
C SER A 72 13.14 -2.29 -3.62
N VAL A 73 12.59 -3.28 -2.92
CA VAL A 73 11.36 -3.98 -3.31
C VAL A 73 10.15 -3.31 -2.69
N ALA A 74 9.15 -2.98 -3.52
CA ALA A 74 7.89 -2.43 -3.07
C ALA A 74 7.07 -3.47 -2.26
N LEU A 75 6.52 -3.03 -1.14
CA LEU A 75 5.68 -3.83 -0.25
C LEU A 75 4.20 -3.40 -0.27
N GLY A 76 3.91 -2.17 -0.70
CA GLY A 76 2.57 -1.60 -0.69
C GLY A 76 2.54 -0.15 -0.24
N TRP A 77 1.35 0.34 0.10
CA TRP A 77 1.13 1.74 0.47
C TRP A 77 1.11 1.98 1.98
N ILE A 78 1.60 3.16 2.37
CA ILE A 78 1.43 3.80 3.67
C ILE A 78 0.74 5.14 3.44
N LYS A 79 -0.27 5.47 4.26
CA LYS A 79 -0.81 6.83 4.33
C LYS A 79 -0.42 7.47 5.66
N LEU A 80 0.24 8.63 5.61
CA LEU A 80 0.43 9.51 6.75
C LEU A 80 -0.69 10.55 6.76
N ALA A 81 -1.37 10.69 7.90
CA ALA A 81 -2.43 11.69 8.08
C ALA A 81 -2.52 12.10 9.55
N GLY A 82 -2.28 13.38 9.85
CA GLY A 82 -2.28 13.94 11.21
C GLY A 82 -1.24 13.26 12.11
N GLY A 83 -0.05 12.98 11.58
CA GLY A 83 1.03 12.30 12.32
C GLY A 83 0.75 10.82 12.62
N LYS A 84 -0.30 10.24 12.04
CA LYS A 84 -0.62 8.81 12.18
C LYS A 84 -0.35 8.05 10.90
N MET A 85 0.39 6.96 11.04
CA MET A 85 0.60 5.99 9.99
C MET A 85 -0.61 5.06 9.84
N LYS A 86 -1.10 4.93 8.60
CA LYS A 86 -2.13 3.97 8.20
C LYS A 86 -1.51 2.94 7.26
N ASN A 87 -1.60 1.69 7.66
CA ASN A 87 -1.07 0.56 6.91
C ASN A 87 -2.11 0.02 5.90
N HIS A 88 -1.87 0.28 4.62
CA HIS A 88 -2.75 -0.13 3.52
C HIS A 88 -2.43 -1.52 2.94
N TYR A 89 -1.57 -2.32 3.61
CA TYR A 89 -1.31 -3.71 3.22
C TYR A 89 -2.58 -4.58 3.26
N PRO A 90 -2.86 -5.47 2.29
CA PRO A 90 -4.08 -6.28 2.30
C PRO A 90 -4.25 -7.12 3.57
N LYS A 91 -5.40 -7.00 4.24
CA LYS A 91 -5.67 -7.74 5.50
C LYS A 91 -5.67 -9.24 5.29
N ALA A 92 -6.10 -9.71 4.12
CA ALA A 92 -6.10 -11.14 3.79
C ALA A 92 -4.69 -11.73 3.69
N TRP A 93 -3.67 -10.90 3.42
CA TRP A 93 -2.29 -11.34 3.17
C TRP A 93 -1.37 -11.12 4.37
N MET A 94 -1.88 -10.53 5.46
CA MET A 94 -1.06 -10.26 6.64
C MET A 94 -0.42 -11.53 7.16
N ILE A 95 0.88 -11.48 7.44
CA ILE A 95 1.54 -12.60 8.10
C ILE A 95 1.07 -12.66 9.56
N ARG A 96 0.77 -13.87 10.04
CA ARG A 96 0.21 -14.08 11.39
C ARG A 96 1.15 -14.78 12.36
N LYS A 97 2.12 -15.54 11.83
CA LYS A 97 3.05 -16.31 12.66
C LYS A 97 4.04 -15.38 13.36
N ARG A 98 4.25 -15.61 14.65
CA ARG A 98 5.38 -15.11 15.42
C ARG A 98 6.31 -16.31 15.56
N TRP A 99 7.41 -16.30 14.82
CA TRP A 99 8.52 -17.21 15.07
C TRP A 99 9.30 -16.75 16.29
#